data_AF-A0A328DT08-F1
#
_entry.id   AF-A0A328DT08-F1
#
_cell.length_a   1.000
_cell.length_b   1.000
_cell.length_c   1.000
_cell.angle_alpha   90.00
_cell.angle_beta   90.00
_cell.angle_gamma   90.00
#
_symmetry.space_group_name_H-M   'P 1'
#
loop_
_entity.id
_entity.type
_entity.pdbx_description
1 polymer ?
#
loop_
_entity_poly.entity_id
_entity_poly.type
_entity_poly.pdbx_seq_one_letter_code
_entity_poly.pdbx_strand_id
1 'polypeptide(L)'
;MRKKRIYKFSAREHALQINLISRVHGCSAAERYVRNLPEQARNDKTYGELLHCYVREHRTDKALYHFQKMKELGFVLSPRPFNEIMHLYAKSLQTDKVLGVLAELKKNSKVSPDNDSYRICISSFGLKYDLDGMERVLKEMETQPHIVMDWCTYAVVAEFYEREFFVDKATDALKKAKMILQKKNHRRSHNLINSDYENVIK
;
A
#
# COMPACT_ATOMS: atom_id res chain seq x y z
N MET A 1 29.62 -37.69 -9.56
CA MET A 1 28.27 -37.37 -9.06
C MET A 1 28.15 -35.87 -8.81
N ARG A 2 27.36 -35.13 -9.61
CA ARG A 2 27.12 -33.70 -9.38
C ARG A 2 26.18 -33.55 -8.17
N LYS A 3 26.67 -33.01 -7.06
CA LYS A 3 25.81 -32.57 -5.94
C LYS A 3 24.77 -31.61 -6.51
N LYS A 4 23.49 -31.99 -6.54
CA LYS A 4 22.39 -31.05 -6.78
C LYS A 4 22.52 -29.98 -5.70
N ARG A 5 22.97 -28.78 -6.08
CA ARG A 5 22.88 -27.61 -5.20
C ARG A 5 21.39 -27.38 -4.97
N ILE A 6 20.91 -27.73 -3.78
CA ILE A 6 19.56 -27.37 -3.35
C ILE A 6 19.59 -25.86 -3.19
N TYR A 7 19.14 -25.14 -4.23
CA TYR A 7 19.08 -23.69 -4.19
C TYR A 7 17.97 -23.31 -3.20
N LYS A 8 18.35 -22.74 -2.06
CA LYS A 8 17.42 -22.32 -1.01
C LYS A 8 16.93 -20.92 -1.35
N PHE A 9 15.64 -20.82 -1.64
CA PHE A 9 15.02 -19.52 -1.96
C PHE A 9 15.03 -18.63 -0.71
N SER A 10 15.33 -17.36 -0.94
CA SER A 10 15.14 -16.28 0.01
C SER A 10 13.65 -16.00 0.22
N ALA A 11 13.33 -15.27 1.29
CA ALA A 11 11.95 -14.81 1.55
C ALA A 11 11.36 -14.01 0.38
N ARG A 12 12.20 -13.23 -0.33
CA ARG A 12 11.79 -12.44 -1.50
C ARG A 12 11.45 -13.34 -2.69
N GLU A 13 12.26 -14.35 -2.96
CA GLU A 13 12.02 -15.30 -4.05
C GLU A 13 10.79 -16.16 -3.80
N HIS A 14 10.56 -16.57 -2.54
CA HIS A 14 9.30 -17.22 -2.17
C HIS A 14 8.10 -16.31 -2.41
N ALA A 15 8.17 -15.02 -2.02
CA ALA A 15 7.08 -14.07 -2.28
C ALA A 15 6.83 -13.88 -3.79
N LEU A 16 7.87 -13.77 -4.61
CA LEU A 16 7.72 -13.73 -6.07
C LEU A 16 7.04 -14.98 -6.61
N GLN A 17 7.45 -16.16 -6.13
CA GLN A 17 6.85 -17.43 -6.54
C GLN A 17 5.36 -17.50 -6.14
N ILE A 18 5.00 -17.02 -4.94
CA ILE A 18 3.60 -16.94 -4.48
C ILE A 18 2.80 -16.02 -5.42
N ASN A 19 3.33 -14.84 -5.76
CA ASN A 19 2.66 -13.90 -6.67
C ASN A 19 2.41 -14.54 -8.05
N LEU A 20 3.41 -15.22 -8.61
CA LEU A 20 3.30 -15.90 -9.90
C LEU A 20 2.29 -17.05 -9.86
N ILE A 21 2.38 -17.94 -8.86
CA ILE A 21 1.43 -19.05 -8.67
C ILE A 21 0.02 -18.49 -8.51
N SER A 22 -0.13 -17.44 -7.70
CA SER A 22 -1.40 -16.75 -7.48
C SER A 22 -2.01 -16.22 -8.78
N ARG A 23 -1.19 -15.64 -9.68
CA ARG A 23 -1.67 -15.09 -10.95
C ARG A 23 -2.04 -16.16 -11.98
N VAL A 24 -1.30 -17.27 -12.02
CA VAL A 24 -1.46 -18.32 -13.05
C VAL A 24 -2.41 -19.44 -12.60
N HIS A 25 -2.39 -19.79 -11.31
CA HIS A 25 -3.09 -20.95 -10.74
C HIS A 25 -4.07 -20.59 -9.61
N GLY A 26 -4.23 -19.30 -9.32
CA GLY A 26 -5.16 -18.78 -8.31
C GLY A 26 -4.68 -18.93 -6.86
N CYS A 27 -5.45 -18.36 -5.93
CA CYS A 27 -5.07 -18.30 -4.52
C CYS A 27 -5.02 -19.65 -3.82
N SER A 28 -5.84 -20.62 -4.21
CA SER A 28 -5.78 -21.95 -3.61
C SER A 28 -4.44 -22.65 -3.87
N ALA A 29 -3.85 -22.45 -5.05
CA ALA A 29 -2.52 -22.98 -5.37
C ALA A 29 -1.41 -22.24 -4.59
N ALA A 30 -1.54 -20.92 -4.48
CA ALA A 30 -0.62 -20.09 -3.69
C ALA A 30 -0.67 -20.47 -2.19
N GLU A 31 -1.86 -20.66 -1.63
CA GLU A 31 -2.09 -21.11 -0.26
C GLU A 31 -1.42 -22.46 0.00
N ARG A 32 -1.60 -23.44 -0.90
CA ARG A 32 -0.94 -24.74 -0.81
C ARG A 32 0.58 -24.63 -0.84
N TYR A 33 1.13 -23.74 -1.69
CA TYR A 33 2.55 -23.49 -1.74
C TYR A 33 3.08 -22.94 -0.41
N VAL A 34 2.43 -21.90 0.16
CA VAL A 34 2.81 -21.32 1.46
C VAL A 34 2.73 -22.34 2.59
N ARG A 35 1.70 -23.19 2.60
CA ARG A 35 1.53 -24.24 3.61
C ARG A 35 2.67 -25.26 3.59
N ASN A 36 3.23 -25.53 2.41
CA ASN A 36 4.32 -26.48 2.22
C ASN A 36 5.72 -25.84 2.37
N LEU A 37 5.81 -24.53 2.64
CA LEU A 37 7.08 -23.87 2.88
C LEU A 37 7.70 -24.32 4.22
N PRO A 38 9.04 -24.44 4.29
CA PRO A 38 9.75 -24.57 5.56
C PRO A 38 9.34 -23.44 6.52
N GLU A 39 9.35 -23.72 7.82
CA GLU A 39 8.96 -22.74 8.85
C GLU A 39 9.72 -21.42 8.74
N GLN A 40 11.02 -21.47 8.44
CA GLN A 40 11.86 -20.29 8.29
C GLN A 40 11.50 -19.43 7.06
N ALA A 41 10.83 -20.03 6.08
CA ALA A 41 10.33 -19.34 4.89
C ALA A 41 8.91 -18.79 5.08
N ARG A 42 8.19 -19.21 6.12
CA ARG A 42 6.85 -18.72 6.48
C ARG A 42 6.98 -17.47 7.36
N ASN A 43 7.16 -16.33 6.71
CA ASN A 43 7.39 -15.01 7.34
C ASN A 43 6.42 -13.94 6.82
N ASP A 44 6.59 -12.71 7.32
CA ASP A 44 5.84 -11.51 6.96
C ASP A 44 5.67 -11.31 5.45
N LYS A 45 6.72 -11.53 4.66
CA LYS A 45 6.69 -11.33 3.21
C LYS A 45 5.81 -12.36 2.51
N THR A 46 5.99 -13.63 2.86
CA THR A 46 5.20 -14.72 2.26
C THR A 46 3.73 -14.68 2.67
N TYR A 47 3.45 -14.32 3.91
CA TYR A 47 2.08 -14.14 4.40
C TYR A 47 1.43 -12.88 3.82
N GLY A 48 2.18 -11.79 3.67
CA GLY A 48 1.71 -10.57 3.03
C GLY A 48 1.33 -10.79 1.56
N GLU A 49 2.08 -11.62 0.83
CA GLU A 49 1.73 -11.95 -0.55
C GLU A 49 0.49 -12.84 -0.64
N LEU A 50 0.31 -13.78 0.30
CA LEU A 50 -0.91 -14.57 0.37
C LEU A 50 -2.12 -13.71 0.76
N LEU A 51 -1.95 -12.71 1.63
CA LEU A 51 -2.99 -11.73 1.94
C LEU A 51 -3.40 -10.96 0.68
N HIS A 52 -2.42 -10.42 -0.05
CA HIS A 52 -2.65 -9.71 -1.30
C HIS A 52 -3.40 -10.58 -2.31
N CYS A 53 -3.08 -11.88 -2.37
CA CYS A 53 -3.83 -12.84 -3.17
C CYS A 53 -5.33 -12.84 -2.81
N TYR A 54 -5.66 -13.07 -1.53
CA TYR A 54 -7.05 -13.14 -1.09
C TYR A 54 -7.82 -11.85 -1.36
N VAL A 55 -7.18 -10.69 -1.17
CA VAL A 55 -7.77 -9.38 -1.45
C VAL A 55 -8.02 -9.20 -2.96
N ARG A 56 -7.07 -9.62 -3.80
CA ARG A 56 -7.21 -9.53 -5.26
C ARG A 56 -8.35 -10.39 -5.80
N GLU A 57 -8.53 -11.60 -5.25
CA GLU A 57 -9.63 -12.51 -5.61
C GLU A 57 -10.94 -12.24 -4.83
N HIS A 58 -11.01 -11.15 -4.07
CA HIS A 58 -12.20 -10.80 -3.27
C HIS A 58 -12.65 -11.92 -2.30
N ARG A 59 -11.70 -12.70 -1.78
CA ARG A 59 -11.94 -13.73 -0.76
C ARG A 59 -11.96 -13.10 0.63
N THR A 60 -12.99 -12.32 0.93
CA THR A 60 -13.08 -11.47 2.13
C THR A 60 -12.82 -12.22 3.43
N ASP A 61 -13.53 -13.31 3.68
CA ASP A 61 -13.41 -14.05 4.95
C ASP A 61 -12.01 -14.64 5.13
N LYS A 62 -11.41 -15.16 4.05
CA LYS A 62 -10.04 -15.68 4.06
C LYS A 62 -9.02 -14.56 4.30
N ALA A 63 -9.20 -13.40 3.67
CA ALA A 63 -8.32 -12.25 3.86
C ALA A 63 -8.33 -11.77 5.31
N LEU A 64 -9.52 -11.64 5.91
CA LEU A 64 -9.68 -11.20 7.30
C LEU A 64 -9.11 -12.21 8.29
N TYR A 65 -9.42 -13.50 8.11
CA TYR A 65 -8.84 -14.56 8.95
C TYR A 65 -7.31 -14.59 8.84
N HIS A 66 -6.78 -14.50 7.63
CA HIS A 66 -5.33 -14.52 7.40
C HIS A 66 -4.63 -13.28 7.95
N PHE A 67 -5.23 -12.09 7.84
CA PHE A 67 -4.73 -10.88 8.46
C PHE A 67 -4.69 -10.97 9.99
N GLN A 68 -5.75 -11.53 10.61
CA GLN A 68 -5.77 -11.77 12.05
C GLN A 68 -4.64 -12.73 12.48
N LYS A 69 -4.44 -13.81 11.73
CA LYS A 69 -3.32 -14.74 11.93
C LYS A 69 -1.95 -14.07 11.78
N MET A 70 -1.80 -13.15 10.81
CA MET A 70 -0.57 -12.37 10.69
C MET A 70 -0.31 -11.50 11.93
N LYS A 71 -1.36 -10.91 12.53
CA LYS A 71 -1.22 -10.14 13.78
C LYS A 71 -0.76 -11.02 14.94
N GLU A 72 -1.37 -12.19 15.10
CA GLU A 72 -1.01 -13.17 16.15
C GLU A 72 0.43 -13.67 16.04
N LEU A 73 0.91 -13.88 14.81
CA LEU A 73 2.29 -14.29 14.54
C LEU A 73 3.31 -13.13 14.59
N GLY A 74 2.85 -11.89 14.81
CA GLY A 74 3.72 -10.71 14.78
C GLY A 74 4.26 -10.38 13.40
N PHE A 75 3.59 -10.83 12.32
CA PHE A 75 4.01 -10.64 10.93
C PHE A 75 3.52 -9.33 10.31
N VAL A 76 2.77 -8.52 11.05
CA VAL A 76 2.36 -7.18 10.60
C VAL A 76 3.42 -6.16 10.98
N LEU A 77 4.46 -6.08 10.16
CA LEU A 77 5.67 -5.26 10.38
C LEU A 77 5.70 -3.96 9.54
N SER A 78 4.63 -3.66 8.81
CA SER A 78 4.50 -2.49 7.93
C SER A 78 3.02 -2.13 7.78
N PRO A 79 2.65 -0.95 7.25
CA PRO A 79 1.25 -0.58 7.04
C PRO A 79 0.58 -1.40 5.94
N ARG A 80 1.36 -2.05 5.05
CA ARG A 80 0.86 -2.77 3.87
C ARG A 80 -0.26 -3.78 4.18
N PRO A 81 -0.17 -4.68 5.18
CA PRO A 81 -1.26 -5.62 5.47
C PRO A 81 -2.56 -4.93 5.90
N PHE A 82 -2.48 -3.79 6.61
CA PHE A 82 -3.66 -2.98 6.93
C PHE A 82 -4.25 -2.36 5.65
N ASN A 83 -3.41 -1.78 4.78
CA ASN A 83 -3.83 -1.18 3.52
C ASN A 83 -4.53 -2.20 2.60
N GLU A 84 -4.07 -3.46 2.57
CA GLU A 84 -4.74 -4.55 1.83
C GLU A 84 -6.18 -4.78 2.33
N ILE A 85 -6.40 -4.81 3.66
CA ILE A 85 -7.74 -4.92 4.24
C ILE A 85 -8.57 -3.66 3.97
N MET A 86 -7.96 -2.48 4.02
CA MET A 86 -8.64 -1.23 3.68
C MET A 86 -9.10 -1.23 2.22
N HIS A 87 -8.27 -1.69 1.28
CA HIS A 87 -8.65 -1.84 -0.14
C HIS A 87 -9.80 -2.82 -0.33
N LEU A 88 -9.79 -3.95 0.40
CA LEU A 88 -10.87 -4.93 0.37
C LEU A 88 -12.22 -4.30 0.75
N TYR A 89 -12.26 -3.50 1.82
CA TYR A 89 -13.46 -2.80 2.24
C TYR A 89 -13.83 -1.63 1.31
N ALA A 90 -12.84 -0.87 0.82
CA ALA A 90 -13.06 0.23 -0.11
C ALA A 90 -13.71 -0.23 -1.42
N LYS A 91 -13.27 -1.37 -1.97
CA LYS A 91 -13.87 -2.00 -3.15
C LYS A 91 -15.34 -2.37 -2.97
N SER A 92 -15.77 -2.60 -1.73
CA SER A 92 -17.17 -2.91 -1.38
C SER A 92 -17.92 -1.69 -0.86
N LEU A 93 -17.38 -0.48 -1.01
CA LEU A 93 -17.92 0.79 -0.51
C LEU A 93 -18.22 0.80 1.00
N GLN A 94 -17.45 0.03 1.79
CA GLN A 94 -17.59 -0.06 3.25
C GLN A 94 -16.69 0.96 3.96
N THR A 95 -16.91 2.26 3.71
CA THR A 95 -16.10 3.38 4.24
C THR A 95 -15.91 3.34 5.75
N ASP A 96 -16.94 3.00 6.52
CA ASP A 96 -16.83 2.92 7.99
C ASP A 96 -15.82 1.87 8.44
N LYS A 97 -15.75 0.73 7.74
CA LYS A 97 -14.76 -0.32 8.02
C LYS A 97 -13.35 0.10 7.58
N VAL A 98 -13.23 0.84 6.48
CA VAL A 98 -11.94 1.44 6.08
C VAL A 98 -11.41 2.35 7.20
N LEU A 99 -12.26 3.21 7.76
CA LEU A 99 -11.89 4.08 8.88
C LEU A 99 -11.58 3.30 10.15
N GLY A 100 -12.32 2.22 10.42
CA GLY A 100 -12.05 1.33 11.55
C GLY A 100 -10.63 0.72 11.47
N VAL A 101 -10.21 0.26 10.29
CA VAL A 101 -8.87 -0.29 10.08
C VAL A 101 -7.79 0.80 10.17
N LEU A 102 -8.05 2.01 9.65
CA LEU A 102 -7.13 3.14 9.83
C LEU A 102 -6.97 3.50 11.32
N ALA A 103 -8.06 3.49 12.09
CA ALA A 103 -8.03 3.75 13.53
C ALA A 103 -7.29 2.65 14.31
N GLU A 104 -7.43 1.38 13.90
CA GLU A 104 -6.63 0.28 14.44
C GLU A 104 -5.13 0.50 14.16
N LEU A 105 -4.78 0.89 12.93
CA LEU A 105 -3.40 1.17 12.53
C LEU A 105 -2.82 2.37 13.31
N LYS A 106 -3.58 3.45 13.51
CA LYS A 106 -3.14 4.62 14.30
C LYS A 106 -2.86 4.27 15.77
N LYS A 107 -3.56 3.29 16.33
CA LYS A 107 -3.34 2.80 17.71
C LYS A 107 -2.19 1.80 17.82
N ASN A 108 -1.64 1.34 16.69
CA ASN A 108 -0.55 0.39 16.69
C ASN A 108 0.76 1.09 17.11
N SER A 109 1.49 0.49 18.05
CA SER A 109 2.73 1.09 18.59
C SER A 109 3.96 0.89 17.71
N LYS A 110 3.91 -0.03 16.74
CA LYS A 110 5.07 -0.42 15.91
C LYS A 110 4.98 0.07 14.47
N VAL A 111 3.78 0.34 13.99
CA VAL A 111 3.50 0.66 12.59
C VAL A 111 2.57 1.87 12.55
N SER A 112 2.91 2.85 11.72
CA SER A 112 2.09 4.04 11.51
C SER A 112 1.45 4.04 10.12
N PRO A 113 0.31 4.72 9.93
CA PRO A 113 -0.27 4.93 8.61
C PRO A 113 0.71 5.60 7.63
N ASP A 114 0.59 5.29 6.35
CA ASP A 114 1.38 5.91 5.29
C ASP A 114 0.50 6.68 4.30
N ASN A 115 1.12 7.23 3.24
CA ASN A 115 0.39 7.94 2.18
C ASN A 115 -0.75 7.09 1.59
N ASP A 116 -0.52 5.79 1.45
CA ASP A 116 -1.50 4.89 0.86
C ASP A 116 -2.67 4.62 1.82
N SER A 117 -2.40 4.43 3.12
CA SER A 117 -3.45 4.29 4.15
C SER A 117 -4.45 5.46 4.10
N TYR A 118 -3.95 6.70 4.06
CA TYR A 118 -4.81 7.88 3.99
C TYR A 118 -5.49 8.05 2.64
N ARG A 119 -4.78 7.81 1.53
CA ARG A 119 -5.35 7.89 0.18
C ARG A 119 -6.49 6.89 -0.04
N ILE A 120 -6.44 5.70 0.57
CA ILE A 120 -7.55 4.75 0.54
C ILE A 120 -8.79 5.33 1.24
N CYS A 121 -8.62 5.99 2.40
CA CYS A 121 -9.72 6.64 3.10
C CYS A 121 -10.31 7.81 2.30
N ILE A 122 -9.44 8.68 1.76
CA ILE A 122 -9.83 9.80 0.88
C ILE A 122 -10.64 9.27 -0.31
N SER A 123 -10.14 8.23 -0.98
CA SER A 123 -10.82 7.63 -2.13
C SER A 123 -12.15 6.99 -1.75
N SER A 124 -12.22 6.34 -0.58
CA SER A 124 -13.43 5.71 -0.08
C SER A 124 -14.56 6.71 0.21
N PHE A 125 -14.22 7.92 0.67
CA PHE A 125 -15.18 9.03 0.81
C PHE A 125 -15.55 9.64 -0.54
N GLY A 126 -14.57 9.91 -1.40
CA GLY A 126 -14.81 10.46 -2.73
C GLY A 126 -15.69 9.56 -3.61
N LEU A 127 -15.53 8.24 -3.52
CA LEU A 127 -16.40 7.27 -4.21
C LEU A 127 -17.85 7.24 -3.69
N LYS A 128 -18.09 7.76 -2.48
CA LYS A 128 -19.44 7.94 -1.91
C LYS A 128 -19.98 9.36 -2.09
N TYR A 129 -19.27 10.23 -2.82
CA TYR A 129 -19.62 11.64 -2.99
C TYR A 129 -19.65 12.41 -1.65
N ASP A 130 -18.96 11.92 -0.62
CA ASP A 130 -18.83 12.60 0.67
C ASP A 130 -17.54 13.43 0.68
N LEU A 131 -17.61 14.62 0.07
CA LEU A 131 -16.48 15.55 0.01
C LEU A 131 -16.07 16.06 1.40
N ASP A 132 -17.02 16.23 2.32
CA ASP A 132 -16.71 16.69 3.68
C ASP A 132 -15.86 15.65 4.42
N GLY A 133 -16.21 14.37 4.30
CA GLY A 133 -15.41 13.25 4.82
C GLY A 133 -14.03 13.18 4.20
N MET A 134 -13.96 13.33 2.88
CA MET A 134 -12.69 13.38 2.14
C MET A 134 -11.79 14.53 2.64
N GLU A 135 -12.33 15.74 2.78
CA GLU A 135 -11.63 16.93 3.26
C GLU A 135 -11.14 16.78 4.69
N ARG A 136 -11.96 16.18 5.58
CA ARG A 136 -11.55 15.89 6.97
C ARG A 136 -10.33 14.98 7.01
N VAL A 137 -10.33 13.90 6.21
CA VAL A 137 -9.19 12.96 6.15
C VAL A 137 -7.96 13.62 5.52
N LEU A 138 -8.13 14.41 4.45
CA LEU A 138 -7.03 15.15 3.84
C LEU A 138 -6.38 16.10 4.83
N LYS A 139 -7.18 16.88 5.57
CA LYS A 139 -6.69 17.80 6.60
C LYS A 139 -5.99 17.05 7.73
N GLU A 140 -6.52 15.91 8.17
CA GLU A 140 -5.83 15.07 9.14
C GLU A 140 -4.47 14.59 8.61
N MET A 141 -4.40 14.16 7.35
CA MET A 141 -3.16 13.71 6.71
C MET A 141 -2.13 14.84 6.62
N GLU A 142 -2.56 16.05 6.24
CA GLU A 142 -1.72 17.25 6.15
C GLU A 142 -1.09 17.65 7.51
N THR A 143 -1.71 17.29 8.64
CA THR A 143 -1.18 17.57 9.99
C THR A 143 -0.27 16.48 10.54
N GLN A 144 -0.11 15.34 9.85
CA GLN A 144 0.73 14.25 10.33
C GLN A 144 2.22 14.52 10.09
N PRO A 145 3.05 14.65 11.15
CA PRO A 145 4.46 15.01 10.99
C PRO A 145 5.32 13.91 10.33
N HIS A 146 4.86 12.65 10.40
CA HIS A 146 5.55 11.50 9.82
C HIS A 146 5.20 11.28 8.33
N ILE A 147 4.21 12.00 7.79
CA ILE A 147 3.79 11.84 6.40
C ILE A 147 4.36 12.95 5.53
N VAL A 148 5.22 12.55 4.60
CA VAL A 148 5.59 13.38 3.46
C VAL A 148 4.57 13.13 2.35
N MET A 149 3.60 14.04 2.24
CA MET A 149 2.53 14.00 1.23
C MET A 149 3.11 13.84 -0.18
N ASP A 150 2.59 12.88 -0.94
CA ASP A 150 2.88 12.75 -2.37
C ASP A 150 1.94 13.60 -3.24
N TRP A 151 2.35 13.84 -4.48
CA TRP A 151 1.51 14.57 -5.44
C TRP A 151 0.25 13.77 -5.83
N CYS A 152 0.33 12.44 -5.75
CA CYS A 152 -0.77 11.55 -6.12
C CYS A 152 -2.00 11.77 -5.23
N THR A 153 -1.80 12.02 -3.94
CA THR A 153 -2.88 12.28 -3.00
C THR A 153 -3.70 13.51 -3.41
N TYR A 154 -3.04 14.61 -3.74
CA TYR A 154 -3.73 15.82 -4.21
C TYR A 154 -4.35 15.66 -5.60
N ALA A 155 -3.76 14.84 -6.48
CA ALA A 155 -4.36 14.52 -7.77
C ALA A 155 -5.69 13.75 -7.60
N VAL A 156 -5.72 12.78 -6.69
CA VAL A 156 -6.95 12.03 -6.34
C VAL A 156 -8.02 12.97 -5.75
N VAL A 157 -7.63 13.86 -4.85
CA VAL A 157 -8.56 14.86 -4.29
C VAL A 157 -9.12 15.78 -5.39
N ALA A 158 -8.28 16.22 -6.32
CA ALA A 158 -8.72 17.05 -7.45
C ALA A 158 -9.72 16.32 -8.35
N GLU A 159 -9.49 15.04 -8.65
CA GLU A 159 -10.40 14.20 -9.42
C GLU A 159 -11.80 14.15 -8.79
N PHE A 160 -11.88 13.99 -7.46
CA PHE A 160 -13.18 13.97 -6.77
C PHE A 160 -13.85 15.35 -6.72
N TYR A 161 -13.11 16.45 -6.59
CA TYR A 161 -13.69 17.79 -6.70
C TYR A 161 -14.22 18.08 -8.11
N GLU A 162 -13.50 17.65 -9.15
CA GLU A 162 -13.89 17.84 -10.54
C GLU A 162 -15.20 17.10 -10.86
N ARG A 163 -15.34 15.86 -10.36
CA ARG A 163 -16.57 15.06 -10.49
C ARG A 163 -17.81 15.77 -9.93
N GLU A 164 -17.64 16.52 -8.85
CA GLU A 164 -18.69 17.29 -8.20
C GLU A 164 -18.73 18.76 -8.63
N PHE A 165 -18.03 19.11 -9.72
CA PHE A 165 -17.98 20.45 -10.33
C PHE A 165 -17.42 21.57 -9.42
N PHE A 166 -16.65 21.23 -8.38
CA PHE A 166 -15.93 22.20 -7.55
C PHE A 166 -14.60 22.62 -8.20
N VAL A 167 -14.69 23.34 -9.32
CA VAL A 167 -13.54 23.68 -10.19
C VAL A 167 -12.43 24.42 -9.46
N ASP A 168 -12.77 25.37 -8.58
CA ASP A 168 -11.78 26.14 -7.82
C ASP A 168 -10.97 25.24 -6.89
N LYS A 169 -11.64 24.35 -6.15
CA LYS A 169 -11.00 23.39 -5.23
C LYS A 169 -10.15 22.37 -5.99
N ALA A 170 -10.65 21.87 -7.12
CA ALA A 170 -9.89 20.96 -7.98
C ALA A 170 -8.60 21.63 -8.48
N THR A 171 -8.70 22.88 -8.94
CA THR A 171 -7.57 23.67 -9.43
C THR A 171 -6.53 23.90 -8.33
N ASP A 172 -6.96 24.21 -7.10
CA ASP A 172 -6.06 24.41 -5.97
C ASP A 172 -5.36 23.13 -5.54
N ALA A 173 -6.07 22.00 -5.53
CA ALA A 173 -5.47 20.69 -5.29
C ALA A 173 -4.42 20.35 -6.37
N LEU A 174 -4.70 20.62 -7.66
CA LEU A 174 -3.72 20.43 -8.75
C LEU A 174 -2.50 21.34 -8.62
N LYS A 175 -2.67 22.59 -8.17
CA LYS A 175 -1.53 23.48 -7.86
C LYS A 175 -0.65 22.86 -6.76
N LYS A 176 -1.25 22.34 -5.68
CA LYS A 176 -0.53 21.63 -4.61
C LYS A 176 0.24 20.41 -5.15
N ALA A 177 -0.41 19.58 -5.97
CA ALA A 177 0.23 18.43 -6.61
C ALA A 177 1.45 18.84 -7.47
N LYS A 178 1.29 19.87 -8.30
CA LYS A 178 2.36 20.39 -9.17
C LYS A 178 3.56 20.91 -8.38
N MET A 179 3.32 21.65 -7.29
CA MET A 179 4.40 22.13 -6.41
C MET A 179 5.22 20.99 -5.82
N ILE A 180 4.57 19.90 -5.38
CA ILE A 180 5.27 18.72 -4.84
C ILE A 180 6.07 18.01 -5.92
N LEU A 181 5.50 17.85 -7.13
CA LEU A 181 6.18 17.21 -8.25
C LEU A 181 7.45 17.97 -8.66
N GLN A 182 7.37 19.31 -8.73
CA GLN A 182 8.52 20.16 -9.05
C GLN A 182 9.62 20.05 -7.99
N LYS A 183 9.28 20.10 -6.69
CA LYS A 183 10.26 19.92 -5.60
C LYS A 183 10.97 18.56 -5.68
N LYS A 184 10.25 17.49 -6.05
CA LYS A 184 10.84 16.15 -6.23
C LYS A 184 11.81 16.10 -7.41
N ASN A 185 11.49 16.75 -8.52
CA ASN A 185 12.37 16.82 -9.69
C ASN A 185 13.65 17.61 -9.38
N HIS A 186 13.55 18.74 -8.67
CA HIS A 186 14.72 19.51 -8.24
C HIS A 186 15.62 18.71 -7.27
N ARG A 187 15.04 17.96 -6.32
CA ARG A 187 15.83 17.08 -5.44
C ARG A 187 16.53 15.96 -6.21
N ARG A 188 15.89 15.39 -7.24
CA ARG A 188 16.52 14.38 -8.10
C ARG A 188 17.65 14.95 -8.95
N SER A 189 17.51 16.17 -9.47
CA SER A 189 18.60 16.84 -10.20
C SER A 189 19.78 17.20 -9.30
N HIS A 190 19.55 17.55 -8.03
CA HIS A 190 20.63 17.77 -7.06
C HIS A 190 21.31 16.46 -6.60
N ASN A 191 20.59 15.33 -6.59
CA ASN A 191 21.16 14.02 -6.22
C ASN A 191 21.96 13.35 -7.36
N LEU A 192 21.99 13.94 -8.56
CA LEU A 192 22.79 13.46 -9.70
C LEU A 192 24.08 14.28 -9.93
N ILE A 193 24.49 15.13 -8.97
CA ILE A 193 25.68 16.00 -9.14
C ILE A 193 26.88 15.60 -8.26
N ASN A 194 26.81 14.57 -7.40
CA ASN A 194 27.93 14.24 -6.49
C ASN A 194 28.46 12.78 -6.53
N SER A 195 28.33 12.06 -7.65
CA SER A 195 29.16 10.83 -7.85
C SER A 195 29.60 10.53 -9.27
N ASP A 196 29.03 11.14 -10.31
CA ASP A 196 29.22 10.66 -11.68
C ASP A 196 29.90 11.65 -12.64
N TYR A 197 30.34 12.84 -12.16
CA TYR A 197 31.03 13.84 -13.01
C TYR A 197 32.57 13.76 -13.00
N GLU A 198 33.19 12.80 -12.30
CA GLU A 198 34.65 12.58 -12.36
C GLU A 198 35.09 11.28 -13.06
N ASN A 199 34.20 10.52 -13.71
CA ASN A 199 34.60 9.27 -14.39
C ASN A 199 34.26 9.16 -15.89
N VAL A 200 33.88 10.26 -16.55
CA VAL A 200 33.72 10.25 -18.02
C VAL A 200 34.35 11.48 -18.66
N ILE A 201 35.64 11.69 -18.41
CA ILE A 201 36.54 12.31 -19.39
C ILE A 201 37.79 11.42 -19.46
N LYS A 202 37.77 10.51 -20.44
CA LYS A 202 38.95 10.14 -21.23
C LYS A 202 38.71 10.67 -22.63
#